data_AF-A0A6I4XJJ5-F1
#
_entry.id   AF-A0A6I4XJJ5-F1
#
_cell.length_a   1.000
_cell.length_b   1.000
_cell.length_c   1.000
_cell.angle_alpha   90.00
_cell.angle_beta   90.00
_cell.angle_gamma   90.00
#
_symmetry.space_group_name_H-M   'P 1'
#
loop_
_entity.id
_entity.type
_entity.pdbx_description
1 polymer ?
#
loop_
_entity_poly.entity_id
_entity_poly.type
_entity_poly.pdbx_seq_one_letter_code
_entity_poly.pdbx_strand_id
1 'polypeptide(L)' 'MNYNLQQELMIHGLIKEKMRTLHDQLNDRKVPLTETQRDLSIRECREYQELLYQNRLHRQSETR' A
#
# COMPACT_ATOMS: atom_id res chain seq x y z
N MET A 1 8.13 5.58 13.75
CA MET A 1 8.09 6.62 12.69
C MET A 1 7.57 7.90 13.35
N ASN A 2 8.20 9.06 13.16
CA ASN A 2 7.75 10.31 13.83
C ASN A 2 6.68 11.03 13.01
N TYR A 3 5.57 10.34 12.68
CA TYR A 3 4.40 10.97 12.08
C TYR A 3 3.37 11.24 13.16
N ASN A 4 2.71 12.40 13.12
CA ASN A 4 1.55 12.63 13.98
C ASN A 4 0.34 11.83 13.47
N LEU A 5 -0.68 11.63 14.32
CA LEU A 5 -1.86 10.83 13.99
C LEU A 5 -2.53 11.25 12.66
N GLN A 6 -2.60 12.55 12.38
CA GLN A 6 -3.22 13.04 11.15
C GLN A 6 -2.39 12.66 9.91
N GLN A 7 -1.07 12.74 10.00
CA GLN A 7 -0.15 12.30 8.96
C GLN A 7 -0.24 10.78 8.74
N GLU A 8 -0.33 9.99 9.82
CA GLU A 8 -0.51 8.54 9.72
C GLU A 8 -1.82 8.17 9.00
N LEU A 9 -2.93 8.82 9.37
CA LEU A 9 -4.24 8.61 8.72
C LEU A 9 -4.21 9.02 7.25
N MET A 10 -3.53 10.12 6.91
CA MET A 10 -3.35 10.57 5.54
C MET A 10 -2.53 9.57 4.72
N ILE A 11 -1.37 9.14 5.24
CA ILE A 11 -0.50 8.13 4.60
C ILE A 11 -1.28 6.84 4.38
N HIS A 12 -2.04 6.39 5.39
CA HIS A 12 -2.87 5.20 5.29
C HIS A 12 -3.97 5.33 4.20
N GLY A 13 -4.59 6.51 4.06
CA GLY A 13 -5.53 6.80 2.98
C GLY A 13 -4.88 6.72 1.60
N LEU A 14 -3.73 7.38 1.43
CA LEU A 14 -2.97 7.40 0.18
C LEU A 14 -2.51 6.00 -0.25
N ILE A 15 -2.02 5.19 0.70
CA ILE A 15 -1.61 3.80 0.43
C ILE A 15 -2.80 2.97 -0.06
N LYS A 16 -3.98 3.10 0.57
CA LYS A 16 -5.18 2.38 0.15
C LYS A 16 -5.62 2.74 -1.26
N GLU A 17 -5.58 4.02 -1.62
CA GLU A 17 -5.92 4.48 -2.96
C GLU A 17 -4.94 3.93 -4.01
N LYS A 18 -3.64 3.98 -3.70
CA LYS A 18 -2.59 3.44 -4.58
C LYS A 18 -2.71 1.93 -4.77
N MET A 19 -2.95 1.18 -3.69
CA MET A 19 -3.19 -0.27 -3.76
C MET A 19 -4.43 -0.61 -4.59
N ARG A 20 -5.52 0.16 -4.47
CA ARG A 20 -6.71 -0.03 -5.29
C ARG A 20 -6.38 0.14 -6.78
N THR A 21 -5.64 1.20 -7.11
CA THR A 21 -5.20 1.47 -8.49
C THR A 21 -4.32 0.33 -9.03
N LEU A 22 -3.38 -0.17 -8.24
CA LEU A 22 -2.53 -1.30 -8.63
C LEU A 22 -3.34 -2.59 -8.84
N HIS A 23 -4.33 -2.86 -7.97
CA HIS A 23 -5.22 -3.99 -8.14
C HIS A 23 -6.09 -3.87 -9.40
N ASP A 24 -6.60 -2.67 -9.69
CA ASP A 24 -7.39 -2.41 -10.90
C ASP A 24 -6.51 -2.62 -12.14
N GLN A 25 -5.27 -2.13 -12.15
CA GLN A 25 -4.30 -2.33 -13.24
C GLN A 25 -3.92 -3.81 -13.43
N LEU A 26 -3.67 -4.55 -12.35
CA LEU A 26 -3.33 -5.98 -12.41
C LEU A 26 -4.47 -6.85 -12.94
N ASN A 27 -5.71 -6.43 -12.69
CA ASN A 27 -6.93 -7.14 -13.09
C ASN A 27 -7.50 -6.65 -14.43
N ASP A 28 -6.99 -5.53 -14.98
CA ASP A 28 -7.46 -5.00 -16.25
C ASP A 28 -7.08 -5.93 -17.40
N ARG A 29 -8.09 -6.58 -17.98
CA ARG A 29 -7.93 -7.48 -19.14
C ARG A 29 -7.84 -6.73 -20.46
N LYS A 30 -8.17 -5.43 -20.49
CA LYS A 30 -8.13 -4.59 -21.69
C LYS A 30 -6.72 -4.05 -21.96
N VAL A 31 -5.94 -3.82 -20.91
CA VAL A 31 -4.55 -3.35 -21.00
C VAL A 31 -3.65 -4.34 -20.25
N PRO A 32 -3.32 -5.48 -20.88
CA PRO A 32 -2.49 -6.48 -20.23
C PRO A 32 -1.08 -5.92 -19.99
N LEU A 33 -0.65 -5.95 -18.73
CA LEU A 33 0.72 -5.62 -18.34
C LEU A 33 1.70 -6.65 -18.89
N THR A 34 2.90 -6.19 -19.26
CA THR A 34 4.03 -7.09 -19.52
C THR A 34 4.41 -7.84 -18.25
N GLU A 35 5.12 -8.96 -18.38
CA GLU A 35 5.59 -9.74 -17.23
C GLU A 35 6.38 -8.89 -16.22
N THR A 36 7.30 -8.05 -16.71
CA THR A 36 8.06 -7.12 -15.87
C THR A 36 7.16 -6.08 -15.17
N GLN A 37 6.18 -5.52 -15.88
CA GLN A 37 5.24 -4.56 -15.28
C GLN A 37 4.36 -5.21 -14.21
N ARG A 38 3.94 -6.45 -14.44
CA ARG A 38 3.17 -7.25 -13.49
C ARG A 38 4.00 -7.54 -12.23
N ASP A 39 5.25 -7.98 -12.39
CA ASP A 39 6.16 -8.25 -11.28
C ASP A 39 6.45 -7.00 -10.44
N LEU A 40 6.70 -5.86 -11.10
CA LEU A 40 6.88 -4.57 -10.43
C LEU A 40 5.64 -4.17 -9.65
N SER A 41 4.45 -4.31 -10.25
CA SER A 41 3.17 -3.97 -9.59
C SER A 41 2.88 -4.88 -8.40
N ILE A 42 3.18 -6.18 -8.50
CA ILE A 42 3.04 -7.14 -7.39
C ILE A 42 4.01 -6.79 -6.25
N ARG A 43 5.26 -6.44 -6.58
CA ARG A 43 6.25 -6.04 -5.59
C ARG A 43 5.82 -4.76 -4.87
N GLU A 44 5.38 -3.74 -5.61
CA GLU A 44 4.89 -2.48 -5.04
C GLU A 44 3.69 -2.72 -4.11
N CYS A 45 2.75 -3.59 -4.51
CA CYS A 45 1.64 -4.01 -3.64
C CYS A 45 2.12 -4.62 -2.31
N ARG A 46 3.14 -5.49 -2.34
CA ARG A 46 3.70 -6.10 -1.11
C ARG A 46 4.36 -5.07 -0.21
N GLU A 47 5.11 -4.13 -0.78
CA GLU A 47 5.77 -3.05 -0.03
C GLU A 47 4.73 -2.16 0.67
N TYR A 48 3.62 -1.85 0.00
CA TYR A 48 2.52 -1.10 0.62
C TYR A 48 1.79 -1.90 1.71
N GLN A 49 1.59 -3.20 1.52
CA GLN A 49 1.01 -4.07 2.57
C GLN A 49 1.89 -4.10 3.82
N GLU A 50 3.21 -4.22 3.65
CA GLU A 50 4.17 -4.20 4.76
C GLU A 50 4.11 -2.85 5.50
N LEU A 51 4.06 -1.74 4.77
CA LEU A 51 3.98 -0.41 5.38
C LEU A 51 2.69 -0.23 6.21
N LEU A 52 1.55 -0.74 5.73
CA LEU A 52 0.30 -0.75 6.50
C LEU A 52 0.39 -1.62 7.75
N TYR A 53 1.04 -2.78 7.63
CA TYR A 53 1.25 -3.68 8.75
C TYR A 53 2.12 -3.04 9.84
N GLN A 54 3.24 -2.43 9.46
CA GLN A 54 4.14 -1.73 10.38
C GLN A 54 3.42 -0.54 11.06
N ASN A 55 2.62 0.23 10.31
CA ASN A 55 1.83 1.30 10.90
C ASN A 55 0.81 0.78 11.94
N ARG A 56 0.13 -0.34 11.64
CA ARG A 56 -0.77 -1.00 12.59
C ARG A 56 -0.04 -1.43 13.86
N LEU A 57 1.14 -2.06 13.73
CA LEU A 57 1.95 -2.49 14.87
C LEU A 57 2.39 -1.29 15.73
N HIS A 58 2.85 -0.21 15.10
CA HIS A 58 3.28 1.02 15.78
C HIS A 58 2.15 1.61 16.64
N ARG A 59 0.94 1.74 16.06
CA ARG A 59 -0.23 2.22 16.80
C ARG A 59 -0.62 1.31 17.97
N GLN A 60 -0.48 -0.01 17.81
CA GLN A 60 -0.73 -0.96 18.90
C GLN A 60 0.30 -0.85 20.03
N SER A 61 1.56 -0.56 19.72
CA SER A 61 2.60 -0.34 20.73
C SER A 61 2.45 0.99 21.45
N GLU A 62 2.05 2.07 20.76
CA GLU A 62 1.84 3.40 21.39
C GLU A 62 0.59 3.44 22.30
N THR A 63 -0.36 2.53 22.09
CA THR A 63 -1.58 2.43 22.91
C THR A 63 -1.37 1.58 24.18
N ARG A 64 -0.19 0.96 24.37
CA ARG A 64 0.17 0.15 25.55
C ARG A 64 1.06 0.95 26.50
#